data_AF-A0A845YEK4-F1
#
_entry.id   AF-A0A845YEK4-F1
#
_cell.length_a   1.000
_cell.length_b   1.000
_cell.length_c   1.000
_cell.angle_alpha   90.00
_cell.angle_beta   90.00
_cell.angle_gamma   90.00
#
_symmetry.space_group_name_H-M   'P 1'
#
loop_
_entity.id
_entity.type
_entity.pdbx_description
1 polymer ?
#
loop_
_entity_poly.entity_id
_entity_poly.type
_entity_poly.pdbx_seq_one_letter_code
_entity_poly.pdbx_strand_id
1 'polypeptide(L)' 'IIAWIAPCPPFNAAGLPAIALPTGFDSNGVPLGIQLVGRPAAEATLIALAAQLETLQPWSQHRPAFVG' A
#
# COMPACT_ATOMS: atom_id res chain seq x y z
N ILE A 1 -8.73 -10.72 13.12
CA ILE A 1 -9.12 -9.28 13.08
C ILE A 1 -7.94 -8.37 13.44
N ILE A 2 -7.36 -8.48 14.65
CA ILE A 2 -6.27 -7.57 15.08
C ILE A 2 -5.03 -7.65 14.18
N ALA A 3 -4.62 -8.85 13.78
CA ALA A 3 -3.40 -9.05 12.99
C ALA A 3 -3.37 -8.34 11.63
N TRP A 4 -4.52 -8.10 11.00
CA TRP A 4 -4.58 -7.47 9.67
C TRP A 4 -4.63 -5.93 9.74
N ILE A 5 -5.07 -5.36 10.87
CA ILE A 5 -5.10 -3.91 11.11
C ILE A 5 -3.84 -3.45 11.87
N ALA A 6 -3.18 -4.35 12.60
CA ALA A 6 -2.02 -4.09 13.45
C ALA A 6 -0.94 -3.13 12.90
N PRO A 7 -0.59 -3.14 11.59
CA PRO A 7 0.44 -2.24 11.10
C PRO A 7 0.01 -0.77 11.01
N CYS A 8 -1.29 -0.43 10.96
CA CYS A 8 -1.74 0.95 10.73
C CYS A 8 -1.79 1.84 12.01
N PRO A 9 -2.32 1.36 13.16
CA PRO A 9 -2.51 2.18 14.37
C PRO A 9 -1.27 2.91 14.90
N PRO A 10 -0.05 2.34 14.89
CA PRO A 10 1.14 3.04 15.39
C PRO A 10 1.46 4.33 14.60
N PHE A 11 1.23 4.33 13.29
CA PHE A 11 1.54 5.48 12.43
C PHE A 11 0.44 6.54 12.47
N ASN A 12 -0.82 6.12 12.65
CA ASN A 12 -1.92 7.02 12.94
C ASN A 12 -1.67 7.80 14.24
N ALA A 13 -1.22 7.11 15.28
CA ALA A 13 -0.88 7.73 16.57
C ALA A 13 0.34 8.65 16.48
N ALA A 14 1.32 8.30 15.64
CA ALA A 14 2.55 9.08 15.44
C ALA A 14 2.39 10.27 14.46
N GLY A 15 1.26 10.38 13.76
CA GLY A 15 1.04 11.40 12.73
C GLY A 15 2.00 11.28 11.54
N LEU A 16 2.51 10.07 11.28
CA LEU A 16 3.48 9.83 10.22
C LEU A 16 2.76 9.60 8.87
N PRO A 17 3.32 10.11 7.77
CA PRO A 17 2.75 9.85 6.45
C PRO A 17 2.92 8.37 6.08
N ALA A 18 1.82 7.74 5.70
CA ALA A 18 1.78 6.33 5.30
C ALA A 18 0.98 6.16 4.00
N ILE A 19 1.42 5.27 3.12
CA ILE A 19 0.73 4.92 1.87
C ILE A 19 0.66 3.41 1.72
N ALA A 20 -0.49 2.90 1.32
CA ALA A 20 -0.68 1.49 0.99
C ALA A 20 -0.64 1.31 -0.54
N LEU A 21 0.21 0.40 -1.02
CA LEU A 21 0.38 0.10 -2.44
C LEU A 21 0.10 -1.38 -2.71
N PRO A 22 -0.56 -1.73 -3.82
CA PRO A 22 -0.77 -3.13 -4.20
C PRO A 22 0.52 -3.72 -4.82
N THR A 23 0.96 -4.87 -4.32
CA THR A 23 2.20 -5.54 -4.77
C THR A 23 1.95 -6.84 -5.53
N GLY A 24 0.71 -7.13 -5.87
CA GLY A 24 0.32 -8.33 -6.60
C GLY A 24 -0.73 -9.14 -5.87
N PHE A 25 -0.75 -10.44 -6.15
CA PHE A 25 -1.75 -11.37 -5.63
C PHE A 25 -1.06 -12.56 -4.96
N ASP A 26 -1.70 -13.14 -3.95
CA ASP A 26 -1.29 -14.42 -3.40
C ASP A 26 -1.62 -15.57 -4.37
N SER A 27 -1.25 -16.81 -4.00
CA SER A 27 -1.55 -18.00 -4.79
C SER A 27 -3.04 -18.28 -5.01
N ASN A 28 -3.91 -17.61 -4.25
CA ASN A 28 -5.36 -17.74 -4.33
C ASN A 28 -6.00 -16.58 -5.11
N GLY A 29 -5.21 -15.68 -5.69
CA GLY A 29 -5.71 -14.52 -6.42
C GLY A 29 -6.24 -13.39 -5.52
N VAL A 30 -5.85 -13.36 -4.24
CA VAL A 30 -6.21 -12.30 -3.30
C VAL A 30 -5.17 -11.17 -3.38
N PRO A 31 -5.59 -9.90 -3.54
CA PRO A 31 -4.66 -8.79 -3.64
C PRO A 31 -3.86 -8.60 -2.34
N LEU A 32 -2.55 -8.49 -2.49
CA LEU A 32 -1.60 -8.19 -1.42
C LEU A 32 -1.19 -6.72 -1.49
N GLY A 33 -1.14 -6.08 -0.32
CA GLY A 33 -0.71 -4.69 -0.16
C GLY A 33 0.51 -4.58 0.73
N ILE A 34 1.38 -3.62 0.43
CA ILE A 34 2.43 -3.16 1.33
C ILE A 34 2.09 -1.78 1.86
N GLN A 35 2.52 -1.48 3.09
CA GLN A 35 2.41 -0.15 3.67
C GLN A 35 3.81 0.46 3.77
N LEU A 36 4.01 1.59 3.10
CA LEU A 36 5.22 2.40 3.22
C LEU A 36 4.96 3.53 4.22
N VAL A 37 5.94 3.81 5.06
CA VAL A 37 5.86 4.89 6.06
C VAL A 37 7.05 5.82 5.90
N GLY A 38 6.75 7.10 5.77
CA GLY A 38 7.74 8.17 5.63
C GLY A 38 8.07 8.84 6.96
N ARG A 39 9.11 9.66 6.93
CA ARG A 39 9.40 10.61 8.02
C ARG A 39 8.31 11.70 8.08
N PRO A 40 8.14 12.41 9.21
CA PRO A 40 7.21 13.53 9.29
C PRO A 40 7.44 14.55 8.15
N ALA A 41 6.35 15.05 7.54
CA ALA A 41 6.38 16.01 6.43
C ALA A 41 7.14 15.55 5.16
N ALA A 42 7.29 14.24 4.95
CA ALA A 42 7.97 13.66 3.79
C ALA A 42 7.01 13.05 2.75
N GLU A 43 5.78 13.56 2.65
CA GLU A 43 4.73 13.08 1.74
C GLU A 43 5.19 13.09 0.28
N ALA A 44 5.91 14.14 -0.14
CA ALA A 44 6.44 14.24 -1.50
C ALA A 44 7.40 13.08 -1.84
N THR A 45 8.27 12.72 -0.90
CA THR A 45 9.19 11.59 -1.06
C THR A 45 8.44 10.27 -1.10
N LEU A 46 7.43 10.12 -0.25
CA LEU A 46 6.59 8.92 -0.19
C LEU A 46 5.82 8.70 -1.50
N ILE A 47 5.25 9.78 -2.07
CA ILE A 47 4.55 9.76 -3.36
C ILE A 47 5.53 9.50 -4.50
N ALA A 48 6.71 10.14 -4.50
CA ALA A 48 7.72 9.91 -5.53
C ALA A 48 8.22 8.45 -5.54
N LEU A 49 8.36 7.83 -4.35
CA LEU A 49 8.69 6.41 -4.24
C LEU A 49 7.54 5.53 -4.75
N ALA A 50 6.31 5.85 -4.37
CA ALA A 50 5.13 5.13 -4.85
C ALA A 50 5.01 5.16 -6.39
N ALA A 51 5.24 6.32 -7.02
CA ALA A 51 5.20 6.47 -8.47
C ALA A 51 6.31 5.66 -9.19
N GLN A 52 7.50 5.59 -8.59
CA GLN A 52 8.58 4.73 -9.11
C GLN A 52 8.20 3.25 -9.03
N LEU A 53 7.60 2.82 -7.91
CA LEU A 53 7.12 1.45 -7.74
C LEU A 53 5.98 1.13 -8.73
N GLU A 54 5.08 2.07 -8.97
CA GLU A 54 3.99 1.91 -9.95
C GLU A 54 4.52 1.72 -11.37
N THR A 55 5.59 2.45 -11.72
CA THR A 55 6.22 2.34 -13.04
C THR A 55 6.91 0.98 -13.23
N LEU A 56 7.56 0.46 -12.18
CA LEU A 56 8.27 -0.83 -12.24
C LEU A 56 7.33 -2.03 -12.19
N GLN A 57 6.20 -1.92 -11.47
CA GLN A 57 5.25 -3.01 -11.28
C GLN A 57 3.81 -2.51 -11.45
N PRO A 58 3.38 -2.19 -12.69
CA PRO A 58 2.08 -1.58 -12.95
C PRO A 58 0.93 -2.50 -12.51
N TRP A 59 0.25 -2.11 -11.44
CA TRP A 59 -0.88 -2.83 -10.86
C TRP A 59 -2.23 -2.41 -11.43
N SER A 60 -2.32 -1.24 -12.08
CA SER A 60 -3.58 -0.65 -12.58
C SER A 60 -4.32 -1.51 -13.60
N GLN A 61 -3.62 -2.43 -14.26
CA GLN A 61 -4.15 -3.34 -15.26
C GLN A 61 -4.85 -4.56 -14.64
N HIS A 62 -4.53 -4.88 -13.38
CA HIS A 62 -5.10 -6.03 -12.68
C HIS A 62 -6.30 -5.59 -11.85
N ARG A 63 -7.50 -5.71 -12.45
CA ARG A 63 -8.77 -5.46 -11.75
C ARG A 63 -9.45 -6.79 -11.41
N PRO A 64 -9.98 -6.96 -10.19
CA PRO A 64 -10.75 -8.14 -9.86
C PRO A 64 -11.98 -8.20 -10.76
N ALA A 65 -12.33 -9.41 -11.22
CA ALA A 65 -13.58 -9.62 -11.93
C ALA A 65 -14.75 -9.26 -11.01
N PHE A 66 -15.68 -8.45 -11.50
CA PHE A 66 -16.89 -8.13 -10.74
C PHE A 66 -17.75 -9.39 -10.69
N VAL A 67 -17.83 -10.03 -9.53
CA VAL A 67 -18.79 -11.10 -9.28
C VAL A 67 -20.09 -10.43 -8.84
N GLY A 68 -21.03 -10.35 -9.78
CA GLY A 68 -22.40 -9.91 -9.54
C GLY A 68 -23.29 -11.04 -9.04
#